data_AF-A0A449ILH3-F1
#
_entry.id   AF-A0A449ILH3-F1
#
_cell.length_a   1.000
_cell.length_b   1.000
_cell.length_c   1.000
_cell.angle_alpha   90.00
_cell.angle_beta   90.00
_cell.angle_gamma   90.00
#
_symmetry.space_group_name_H-M   'P 1'
#
loop_
_entity.id
_entity.type
_entity.pdbx_description
1 polymer ?
#
loop_
_entity_poly.entity_id
_entity_poly.type
_entity_poly.pdbx_seq_one_letter_code
_entity_poly.pdbx_strand_id
1 'polypeptide(L)'
;MQSEGAGRLRRYLSLQTTMKRPKDMNINCISAMLLGSLCSLSAFTPALAQEQTLWWRSHELKPGFVEALAEFNLSPQLLNSDPDKALTDSNDPLTPLYWIRKTLEQYTGDTSGNYKVPVTEGHTNGRNRTSMHGRHGFFTTPVFLSTSQSVEITRTPSDSNITCSAWTIPDFNVPSSLHDELRLPAAPTEYTVTYTASRNGTLLLSCQDPTRDMQNAGKMIPLHVNKGNAQHVPMFIFGITTKEEWKTTLSQQPNPSGEVLLFDGRTRFYMPAKVANRNKNIDIMRLMREHLLMTLVNDRLNGFDSQSIAAPLDLPTPGLINASYAACCSASGGQGLIKINFGGAAVPTSWGYWHEYGHMNQVGWTWGGSRKSRSTFTQSPLAVAFKGRMN
;
A
#
# COMPACT_ATOMS: atom_id res chain seq x y z
N MET A 1 -15.52 40.69 59.80
CA MET A 1 -14.92 42.03 59.64
C MET A 1 -14.59 42.19 58.17
N GLN A 2 -15.47 42.89 57.44
CA GLN A 2 -15.18 44.15 56.70
C GLN A 2 -14.28 43.91 55.48
N SER A 3 -14.86 43.81 54.26
CA SER A 3 -15.16 44.90 53.29
C SER A 3 -13.88 45.27 52.50
N GLU A 4 -13.84 45.58 51.20
CA GLU A 4 -14.72 46.18 50.18
C GLU A 4 -14.23 45.68 48.79
N GLY A 5 -14.81 45.86 47.61
CA GLY A 5 -15.95 46.60 47.03
C GLY A 5 -16.02 46.18 45.54
N ALA A 6 -17.17 45.82 44.97
CA ALA A 6 -18.21 46.68 44.36
C ALA A 6 -17.94 47.11 42.90
N GLY A 7 -18.87 46.75 41.99
CA GLY A 7 -19.05 47.36 40.66
C GLY A 7 -19.60 46.39 39.59
N ARG A 8 -20.92 46.09 39.56
CA ARG A 8 -21.93 46.54 38.55
C ARG A 8 -21.59 46.16 37.09
N LEU A 9 -22.45 45.61 36.23
CA LEU A 9 -23.89 45.80 36.02
C LEU A 9 -24.33 44.85 34.86
N ARG A 10 -25.43 44.09 35.01
CA ARG A 10 -26.56 43.93 34.05
C ARG A 10 -27.36 42.64 34.33
N ARG A 11 -28.63 42.85 34.73
CA ARG A 11 -29.75 41.92 34.60
C ARG A 11 -30.72 42.47 33.55
N TYR A 12 -31.69 41.62 33.19
CA TYR A 12 -32.94 41.84 32.43
C TYR A 12 -32.85 41.51 30.94
N LEU A 13 -33.78 40.78 30.33
CA LEU A 13 -34.79 39.80 30.74
C LEU A 13 -35.32 39.19 29.42
N SER A 14 -36.05 38.07 29.52
CA SER A 14 -36.61 37.24 28.45
C SER A 14 -37.38 37.97 27.33
N LEU A 15 -37.53 37.30 26.18
CA LEU A 15 -38.84 37.04 25.56
C LEU A 15 -38.75 35.98 24.44
N GLN A 16 -39.54 34.92 24.58
CA GLN A 16 -39.93 34.00 23.50
C GLN A 16 -40.79 34.73 22.46
N THR A 17 -40.70 34.37 21.18
CA THR A 17 -41.88 34.16 20.30
C THR A 17 -41.53 33.66 18.88
N THR A 18 -42.23 32.58 18.52
CA THR A 18 -42.86 32.21 17.23
C THR A 18 -42.05 31.97 15.94
N MET A 19 -41.95 30.68 15.59
CA MET A 19 -41.82 30.17 14.22
C MET A 19 -43.08 30.51 13.39
N LYS A 20 -42.89 31.03 12.17
CA LYS A 20 -43.94 31.19 11.14
C LYS A 20 -43.66 30.27 9.95
N ARG A 21 -44.67 29.48 9.56
CA ARG A 21 -44.77 28.78 8.26
C ARG A 21 -45.16 29.77 7.15
N PRO A 22 -44.71 29.58 5.89
CA PRO A 22 -45.43 30.07 4.73
C PRO A 22 -46.49 29.05 4.28
N LYS A 23 -47.71 29.56 4.09
CA LYS A 23 -48.83 28.91 3.41
C LYS A 23 -48.82 29.29 1.93
N ASP A 24 -49.29 28.35 1.13
CA ASP A 24 -49.97 28.47 -0.17
C ASP A 24 -49.21 29.05 -1.37
N MET A 25 -48.87 28.17 -2.32
CA MET A 25 -49.10 28.48 -3.74
C MET A 25 -49.41 27.21 -4.56
N ASN A 26 -50.59 27.25 -5.17
CA ASN A 26 -51.30 26.26 -5.97
C ASN A 26 -50.49 25.54 -7.07
N ILE A 27 -50.67 24.22 -7.19
CA ILE A 27 -50.70 23.51 -8.48
C ILE A 27 -51.88 22.53 -8.48
N ASN A 28 -52.68 22.63 -9.54
CA ASN A 28 -54.00 22.05 -9.78
C ASN A 28 -54.11 20.52 -9.62
N CYS A 29 -55.08 20.07 -8.81
CA CYS A 29 -55.67 18.73 -8.92
C CYS A 29 -56.91 18.80 -9.80
N ILE A 30 -56.84 18.20 -10.99
CA ILE A 30 -58.03 17.84 -11.77
C ILE A 30 -58.55 16.51 -11.22
N SER A 31 -59.77 16.52 -10.69
CA SER A 31 -60.52 15.32 -10.34
C SER A 31 -61.07 14.66 -11.60
N ALA A 32 -60.81 13.36 -11.77
CA ALA A 32 -61.66 12.46 -12.54
C ALA A 32 -61.73 11.12 -11.80
N MET A 33 -62.96 10.70 -11.53
CA MET A 33 -63.37 9.54 -10.75
C MET A 33 -63.43 8.26 -11.60
N LEU A 34 -63.33 7.11 -10.91
CA LEU A 34 -63.75 5.75 -11.30
C LEU A 34 -62.90 4.95 -12.32
N LEU A 35 -62.20 3.91 -11.82
CA LEU A 35 -62.59 2.49 -11.94
C LEU A 35 -61.47 1.59 -11.41
N GLY A 36 -61.87 0.52 -10.71
CA GLY A 36 -60.98 -0.35 -9.96
C GLY A 36 -59.96 -1.11 -10.81
N SER A 37 -58.77 -1.27 -10.25
CA SER A 37 -57.99 -2.51 -10.36
C SER A 37 -56.94 -2.52 -9.26
N LEU A 38 -57.00 -3.53 -8.41
CA LEU A 38 -55.92 -3.92 -7.51
C LEU A 38 -54.71 -4.31 -8.38
N CYS A 39 -53.76 -3.40 -8.56
CA CYS A 39 -52.47 -3.70 -9.14
C CYS A 39 -51.35 -3.24 -8.20
N SER A 40 -50.71 -4.24 -7.58
CA SER A 40 -49.27 -4.29 -7.32
C SER A 40 -48.59 -3.03 -6.77
N LEU A 41 -48.49 -2.96 -5.44
CA LEU A 41 -47.39 -2.28 -4.76
C LEU A 41 -46.58 -3.34 -4.02
N SER A 42 -45.93 -4.21 -4.79
CA SER A 42 -44.70 -4.83 -4.33
C SER A 42 -43.70 -3.69 -4.15
N ALA A 43 -43.51 -3.27 -2.91
CA ALA A 43 -42.32 -2.52 -2.53
C ALA A 43 -41.12 -3.45 -2.71
N PHE A 44 -40.68 -3.61 -3.97
CA PHE A 44 -39.31 -4.00 -4.24
C PHE A 44 -38.47 -2.80 -3.85
N THR A 45 -38.02 -2.86 -2.60
CA THR A 45 -36.87 -2.13 -2.11
C THR A 45 -35.74 -2.24 -3.16
N PRO A 46 -34.99 -1.16 -3.43
CA PRO A 46 -33.92 -1.20 -4.40
C PRO A 46 -32.81 -2.09 -3.83
N ALA A 47 -32.80 -3.36 -4.19
CA ALA A 47 -31.61 -4.22 -4.10
C ALA A 47 -30.42 -3.63 -4.89
N LEU A 48 -30.68 -2.59 -5.70
CA LEU A 48 -29.71 -1.79 -6.45
C LEU A 48 -29.03 -0.69 -5.62
N ALA A 49 -29.41 -0.46 -4.36
CA ALA A 49 -28.81 0.59 -3.53
C ALA A 49 -27.77 0.07 -2.51
N GLN A 50 -27.47 -1.24 -2.52
CA GLN A 50 -26.51 -1.88 -1.61
C GLN A 50 -25.45 -2.69 -2.37
N GLU A 51 -25.09 -2.25 -3.58
CA GLU A 51 -23.73 -2.45 -4.08
C GLU A 51 -22.80 -1.50 -3.28
N GLN A 52 -22.62 -1.78 -1.98
CA GLN A 52 -21.33 -1.45 -1.38
C GLN A 52 -20.33 -2.20 -2.26
N THR A 53 -19.55 -1.45 -3.04
CA THR A 53 -18.76 -1.97 -4.15
C THR A 53 -17.83 -3.07 -3.64
N LEU A 54 -18.24 -4.32 -3.84
CA LEU A 54 -17.44 -5.50 -3.52
C LEU A 54 -16.24 -5.47 -4.48
N TRP A 55 -15.17 -4.83 -4.02
CA TRP A 55 -14.06 -4.39 -4.87
C TRP A 55 -13.43 -5.55 -5.65
N TRP A 56 -13.51 -6.78 -5.13
CA TRP A 56 -12.95 -7.97 -5.76
C TRP A 56 -13.75 -8.47 -6.96
N ARG A 57 -15.01 -8.06 -7.15
CA ARG A 57 -15.84 -8.53 -8.29
C ARG A 57 -15.22 -8.21 -9.64
N SER A 58 -14.58 -7.05 -9.79
CA SER A 58 -13.88 -6.67 -11.04
C SER A 58 -12.56 -7.44 -11.26
N HIS A 59 -12.19 -8.30 -10.32
CA HIS A 59 -10.97 -9.11 -10.35
C HIS A 59 -11.23 -10.62 -10.29
N GLU A 60 -12.46 -11.08 -10.03
CA GLU A 60 -12.76 -12.49 -9.73
C GLU A 60 -12.41 -13.47 -10.87
N LEU A 61 -12.36 -12.99 -12.12
CA LEU A 61 -11.98 -13.76 -13.29
C LEU A 61 -10.50 -13.60 -13.67
N LYS A 62 -9.74 -12.75 -12.99
CA LYS A 62 -8.33 -12.50 -13.28
C LYS A 62 -7.47 -13.61 -12.67
N PRO A 63 -6.73 -14.41 -13.47
CA PRO A 63 -6.03 -15.58 -12.93
C PRO A 63 -5.00 -15.23 -11.84
N GLY A 64 -4.23 -14.14 -12.00
CA GLY A 64 -3.26 -13.73 -10.98
C GLY A 64 -3.88 -13.38 -9.63
N PHE A 65 -5.12 -12.85 -9.63
CA PHE A 65 -5.87 -12.58 -8.41
C PHE A 65 -6.35 -13.88 -7.76
N VAL A 66 -6.91 -14.79 -8.55
CA VAL A 66 -7.38 -16.10 -8.07
C VAL A 66 -6.22 -16.91 -7.49
N GLU A 67 -5.08 -16.93 -8.17
CA GLU A 67 -3.86 -17.60 -7.70
C GLU A 67 -3.36 -17.00 -6.37
N ALA A 68 -3.32 -15.67 -6.24
CA ALA A 68 -2.89 -15.03 -5.00
C ALA A 68 -3.85 -15.29 -3.82
N LEU A 69 -5.18 -15.33 -4.06
CA LEU A 69 -6.13 -15.69 -3.01
C LEU A 69 -5.95 -17.14 -2.53
N ALA A 70 -5.67 -18.07 -3.45
CA ALA A 70 -5.48 -19.47 -3.13
C ALA A 70 -4.33 -19.70 -2.12
N GLU A 71 -3.27 -18.88 -2.18
CA GLU A 71 -2.16 -18.91 -1.20
C GLU A 71 -2.60 -18.63 0.25
N PHE A 72 -3.77 -18.01 0.44
CA PHE A 72 -4.35 -17.72 1.75
C PHE A 72 -5.58 -18.58 2.08
N ASN A 73 -5.80 -19.68 1.33
CA ASN A 73 -7.00 -20.51 1.41
C ASN A 73 -8.28 -19.69 1.17
N LEU A 74 -8.20 -18.67 0.32
CA LEU A 74 -9.32 -17.84 -0.11
C LEU A 74 -9.66 -18.14 -1.57
N SER A 75 -10.85 -17.73 -1.98
CA SER A 75 -11.30 -17.74 -3.37
C SER A 75 -12.35 -16.65 -3.58
N PRO A 76 -12.61 -16.20 -4.81
CA PRO A 76 -13.71 -15.26 -5.04
C PRO A 76 -15.06 -15.77 -4.54
N GLN A 77 -15.31 -17.09 -4.61
CA GLN A 77 -16.50 -17.72 -4.08
C GLN A 77 -16.60 -17.57 -2.56
N LEU A 78 -15.49 -17.76 -1.84
CA LEU A 78 -15.43 -17.55 -0.39
C LEU A 78 -15.67 -16.09 -0.03
N LEU A 79 -15.06 -15.14 -0.76
CA LEU A 79 -15.30 -13.72 -0.54
C LEU A 79 -16.78 -13.34 -0.78
N ASN A 80 -17.42 -13.94 -1.79
CA ASN A 80 -18.84 -13.72 -2.07
C ASN A 80 -19.78 -14.41 -1.07
N SER A 81 -19.34 -15.47 -0.40
CA SER A 81 -20.14 -16.19 0.60
C SER A 81 -20.23 -15.48 1.95
N ASP A 82 -19.23 -14.66 2.28
CA ASP A 82 -19.20 -13.80 3.47
C ASP A 82 -18.58 -12.42 3.10
N PRO A 83 -19.34 -11.56 2.40
CA PRO A 83 -18.83 -10.27 1.94
C PRO A 83 -18.47 -9.33 3.09
N ASP A 84 -19.17 -9.42 4.23
CA ASP A 84 -18.91 -8.58 5.39
C ASP A 84 -17.54 -8.90 5.99
N LYS A 85 -17.23 -10.19 6.20
CA LYS A 85 -15.89 -10.61 6.64
C LYS A 85 -14.83 -10.21 5.62
N ALA A 86 -15.08 -10.41 4.33
CA ALA A 86 -14.14 -10.03 3.29
C ALA A 86 -13.87 -8.52 3.28
N LEU A 87 -14.88 -7.69 3.51
CA LEU A 87 -14.72 -6.24 3.64
C LEU A 87 -13.99 -5.85 4.93
N THR A 88 -14.27 -6.50 6.06
CA THR A 88 -13.52 -6.31 7.32
C THR A 88 -12.04 -6.63 7.12
N ASP A 89 -11.72 -7.82 6.60
CA ASP A 89 -10.34 -8.23 6.36
C ASP A 89 -9.66 -7.27 5.37
N SER A 90 -10.36 -6.89 4.29
CA SER A 90 -9.85 -5.93 3.30
C SER A 90 -9.47 -4.58 3.90
N ASN A 91 -10.07 -4.18 5.02
CA ASN A 91 -9.82 -2.91 5.70
C ASN A 91 -8.82 -3.01 6.85
N ASP A 92 -8.39 -4.22 7.22
CA ASP A 92 -7.42 -4.46 8.28
C ASP A 92 -5.99 -4.57 7.69
N PRO A 93 -5.08 -3.62 7.95
CA PRO A 93 -3.70 -3.63 7.45
C PRO A 93 -2.82 -4.78 7.97
N LEU A 94 -3.29 -5.57 8.92
CA LEU A 94 -2.64 -6.79 9.39
C LEU A 94 -3.11 -8.04 8.63
N THR A 95 -4.05 -7.93 7.68
CA THR A 95 -4.47 -9.06 6.84
C THR A 95 -3.82 -9.04 5.46
N PRO A 96 -3.61 -10.21 4.83
CA PRO A 96 -3.15 -10.27 3.44
C PRO A 96 -4.13 -9.62 2.45
N LEU A 97 -5.44 -9.73 2.70
CA LEU A 97 -6.47 -9.24 1.79
C LEU A 97 -6.42 -7.71 1.64
N TYR A 98 -6.09 -6.99 2.72
CA TYR A 98 -5.83 -5.55 2.66
C TYR A 98 -4.72 -5.22 1.65
N TRP A 99 -3.57 -5.91 1.72
CA TRP A 99 -2.42 -5.62 0.86
C TRP A 99 -2.63 -6.04 -0.59
N ILE A 100 -3.35 -7.14 -0.83
CA ILE A 100 -3.78 -7.50 -2.20
C ILE A 100 -4.68 -6.41 -2.77
N ARG A 101 -5.71 -5.96 -2.03
CA ARG A 101 -6.60 -4.87 -2.46
C ARG A 101 -5.81 -3.60 -2.78
N LYS A 102 -4.92 -3.17 -1.89
CA LYS A 102 -4.13 -1.95 -2.06
C LYS A 102 -3.18 -2.06 -3.25
N THR A 103 -2.60 -3.22 -3.50
CA THR A 103 -1.75 -3.48 -4.68
C THR A 103 -2.55 -3.36 -5.98
N LEU A 104 -3.75 -3.95 -6.01
CA LEU A 104 -4.67 -3.84 -7.16
C LEU A 104 -5.14 -2.41 -7.41
N GLU A 105 -5.38 -1.66 -6.33
CA GLU A 105 -5.72 -0.24 -6.40
C GLU A 105 -4.52 0.59 -6.89
N GLN A 106 -3.30 0.26 -6.46
CA GLN A 106 -2.09 0.98 -6.85
C GLN A 106 -1.77 0.85 -8.33
N TYR A 107 -1.94 -0.36 -8.90
CA TYR A 107 -1.59 -0.71 -10.27
C TYR A 107 -2.84 -0.99 -11.12
N THR A 108 -3.70 0.02 -11.25
CA THR A 108 -4.94 -0.08 -12.04
C THR A 108 -4.64 -0.29 -13.53
N GLY A 109 -4.56 -1.55 -13.95
CA GLY A 109 -4.37 -1.94 -15.35
C GLY A 109 -2.98 -1.56 -15.85
N ASP A 110 -1.99 -2.39 -15.48
CA ASP A 110 -0.51 -2.39 -15.64
C ASP A 110 0.12 -1.73 -16.90
N THR A 111 -0.66 -1.15 -17.80
CA THR A 111 -0.20 -0.50 -19.03
C THR A 111 -0.71 0.94 -19.20
N SER A 112 -1.63 1.42 -18.36
CA SER A 112 -2.31 2.71 -18.56
C SER A 112 -1.55 3.94 -18.05
N GLY A 113 -0.41 3.74 -17.35
CA GLY A 113 0.33 4.82 -16.70
C GLY A 113 -0.36 5.43 -15.49
N ASN A 114 -1.54 4.94 -15.09
CA ASN A 114 -2.26 5.41 -13.91
C ASN A 114 -1.79 4.64 -12.67
N TYR A 115 -1.25 5.37 -11.70
CA TYR A 115 -0.83 4.83 -10.41
C TYR A 115 -1.58 5.51 -9.29
N LYS A 116 -1.90 4.75 -8.26
CA LYS A 116 -2.41 5.28 -6.99
C LYS A 116 -1.39 5.03 -5.89
N VAL A 117 -0.52 6.01 -5.69
CA VAL A 117 0.63 5.88 -4.79
C VAL A 117 0.19 6.06 -3.35
N PRO A 118 0.40 5.08 -2.46
CA PRO A 118 0.02 5.21 -1.07
C PRO A 118 0.94 6.22 -0.37
N VAL A 119 0.35 7.03 0.50
CA VAL A 119 1.06 7.98 1.33
C VAL A 119 1.79 7.25 2.44
N THR A 120 3.04 7.61 2.64
CA THR A 120 3.93 7.06 3.66
C THR A 120 4.38 8.16 4.62
N GLU A 121 4.87 7.78 5.80
CA GLU A 121 5.63 8.70 6.64
C GLU A 121 6.91 9.15 5.94
N GLY A 122 7.34 10.38 6.22
CA GLY A 122 8.74 10.76 6.00
C GLY A 122 9.69 9.77 6.70
N HIS A 123 10.77 9.39 6.01
CA HIS A 123 11.67 8.30 6.44
C HIS A 123 12.12 8.40 7.90
N THR A 124 12.50 9.61 8.36
CA THR A 124 12.93 9.84 9.75
C THR A 124 11.82 9.57 10.77
N ASN A 125 10.57 9.93 10.45
CA ASN A 125 9.42 9.67 11.33
C ASN A 125 9.17 8.15 11.42
N GLY A 126 9.17 7.46 10.26
CA GLY A 126 9.03 6.00 10.23
C GLY A 126 10.14 5.26 10.94
N ARG A 127 11.39 5.72 10.82
CA ARG A 127 12.52 5.17 11.56
C ARG A 127 12.32 5.31 13.07
N ASN A 128 11.91 6.48 13.54
CA ASN A 128 11.68 6.70 14.97
C ASN A 128 10.55 5.82 15.53
N ARG A 129 9.53 5.53 14.71
CA ARG A 129 8.36 4.75 15.12
C ARG A 129 8.55 3.24 15.02
N THR A 130 9.22 2.77 13.96
CA THR A 130 9.23 1.34 13.60
C THR A 130 10.55 0.64 13.94
N SER A 131 11.70 1.21 13.57
CA SER A 131 12.99 0.54 13.77
C SER A 131 14.20 1.44 13.50
N MET A 132 15.38 0.99 13.95
CA MET A 132 16.66 1.65 13.66
C MET A 132 16.98 1.73 12.14
N HIS A 133 16.36 0.91 11.29
CA HIS A 133 16.67 0.85 9.85
C HIS A 133 15.64 1.58 8.98
N GLY A 134 14.39 1.70 9.46
CA GLY A 134 13.29 2.38 8.79
C GLY A 134 12.82 1.69 7.50
N ARG A 135 11.64 2.07 7.03
CA ARG A 135 11.10 1.69 5.72
C ARG A 135 11.01 2.94 4.84
N HIS A 136 10.87 2.76 3.53
CA HIS A 136 10.85 3.88 2.58
C HIS A 136 9.56 3.89 1.75
N GLY A 137 9.17 5.06 1.22
CA GLY A 137 7.94 5.23 0.48
C GLY A 137 8.07 5.24 -1.04
N PHE A 138 9.07 4.54 -1.59
CA PHE A 138 9.37 4.58 -3.03
C PHE A 138 8.80 3.34 -3.72
N PHE A 139 7.69 3.53 -4.43
CA PHE A 139 6.96 2.51 -5.14
C PHE A 139 7.46 2.40 -6.58
N THR A 140 7.73 1.17 -7.01
CA THR A 140 8.29 0.89 -8.33
C THR A 140 7.23 1.02 -9.41
N THR A 141 7.56 1.65 -10.53
CA THR A 141 6.75 1.63 -11.75
C THR A 141 7.41 0.71 -12.79
N PRO A 142 6.65 0.10 -13.72
CA PRO A 142 7.21 -0.62 -14.85
C PRO A 142 7.74 0.32 -15.95
N VAL A 143 8.27 1.50 -15.59
CA VAL A 143 8.86 2.46 -16.53
C VAL A 143 10.36 2.53 -16.30
N PHE A 144 11.14 2.27 -17.35
CA PHE A 144 12.59 2.39 -17.37
C PHE A 144 13.00 3.54 -18.29
N LEU A 145 13.86 4.40 -17.76
CA LEU A 145 14.38 5.57 -18.45
C LEU A 145 15.84 5.34 -18.77
N SER A 146 16.22 5.61 -20.01
CA SER A 146 17.61 5.84 -20.38
C SER A 146 17.98 7.29 -20.11
N THR A 147 19.28 7.56 -20.02
CA THR A 147 19.84 8.90 -19.84
C THR A 147 19.23 9.88 -20.85
N SER A 148 18.81 11.05 -20.36
CA SER A 148 18.16 12.12 -21.11
C SER A 148 16.77 11.80 -21.67
N GLN A 149 16.19 10.62 -21.41
CA GLN A 149 14.77 10.39 -21.69
C GLN A 149 13.90 11.11 -20.66
N SER A 150 12.72 11.53 -21.13
CA SER A 150 11.76 12.24 -20.31
C SER A 150 10.39 11.56 -20.32
N VAL A 151 9.66 11.72 -19.23
CA VAL A 151 8.25 11.36 -19.10
C VAL A 151 7.47 12.56 -18.59
N GLU A 152 6.17 12.57 -18.85
CA GLU A 152 5.28 13.55 -18.24
C GLU A 152 4.56 12.90 -17.06
N ILE A 153 4.48 13.61 -15.94
CA ILE A 153 3.79 13.17 -14.74
C ILE A 153 2.70 14.18 -14.42
N THR A 154 1.46 13.73 -14.51
CA THR A 154 0.27 14.50 -14.16
C THR A 154 -0.15 14.17 -12.73
N ARG A 155 -0.32 15.21 -11.92
CA ARG A 155 -0.80 15.12 -10.55
C ARG A 155 -2.23 15.64 -10.46
N THR A 156 -3.13 14.81 -9.92
CA THR A 156 -4.53 15.21 -9.71
C THR A 156 -4.67 16.28 -8.62
N PRO A 157 -5.70 17.13 -8.68
CA PRO A 157 -5.97 18.15 -7.68
C PRO A 157 -6.03 17.60 -6.25
N SER A 158 -5.48 18.34 -5.30
CA SER A 158 -5.60 18.05 -3.87
C SER A 158 -5.23 19.26 -3.02
N ASP A 159 -6.02 19.53 -1.98
CA ASP A 159 -5.73 20.55 -0.96
C ASP A 159 -4.98 19.99 0.26
N SER A 160 -4.44 18.77 0.15
CA SER A 160 -3.65 18.16 1.23
C SER A 160 -2.24 18.77 1.31
N ASN A 161 -1.56 18.61 2.43
CA ASN A 161 -0.13 18.96 2.58
C ASN A 161 0.82 17.85 2.05
N ILE A 162 0.29 16.86 1.33
CA ILE A 162 1.02 15.68 0.88
C ILE A 162 1.90 16.04 -0.31
N THR A 163 3.20 15.82 -0.18
CA THR A 163 4.15 16.00 -1.29
C THR A 163 4.45 14.67 -1.92
N CYS A 164 4.26 14.60 -3.24
CA CYS A 164 4.68 13.46 -4.04
C CYS A 164 6.02 13.77 -4.71
N SER A 165 6.69 12.74 -5.22
CA SER A 165 7.95 12.89 -5.91
C SER A 165 8.20 11.72 -6.86
N ALA A 166 9.00 12.00 -7.88
CA ALA A 166 9.51 11.03 -8.82
C ALA A 166 11.03 10.92 -8.69
N TRP A 167 11.55 9.72 -8.91
CA TRP A 167 12.97 9.39 -8.74
C TRP A 167 13.42 8.35 -9.75
N THR A 168 14.70 8.37 -10.10
CA THR A 168 15.34 7.33 -10.91
C THR A 168 16.20 6.48 -10.00
N ILE A 169 16.02 5.16 -10.07
CA ILE A 169 16.87 4.19 -9.38
C ILE A 169 17.65 3.34 -10.42
N PRO A 170 18.98 3.47 -10.50
CA PRO A 170 19.81 2.71 -11.44
C PRO A 170 20.12 1.30 -10.93
N ASP A 171 20.19 1.12 -9.61
CA ASP A 171 20.56 -0.14 -8.94
C ASP A 171 19.83 -0.24 -7.60
N PHE A 172 18.92 -1.20 -7.47
CA PHE A 172 18.16 -1.41 -6.23
C PHE A 172 19.02 -2.03 -5.11
N ASN A 173 20.26 -2.46 -5.39
CA ASN A 173 21.22 -3.05 -4.46
C ASN A 173 22.07 -2.09 -3.66
N VAL A 174 21.94 -0.81 -3.95
CA VAL A 174 22.67 0.24 -3.28
C VAL A 174 21.67 1.15 -2.56
N PRO A 175 21.69 1.23 -1.21
CA PRO A 175 20.76 2.06 -0.44
C PRO A 175 20.80 3.56 -0.75
N SER A 176 21.79 4.04 -1.49
CA SER A 176 21.99 5.46 -1.80
C SER A 176 21.83 5.76 -3.30
N SER A 177 21.18 4.88 -4.06
CA SER A 177 21.08 4.98 -5.52
C SER A 177 19.90 5.81 -6.02
N LEU A 178 19.17 6.51 -5.17
CA LEU A 178 18.10 7.39 -5.65
C LEU A 178 18.69 8.67 -6.26
N HIS A 179 18.27 8.96 -7.49
CA HIS A 179 18.70 10.13 -8.24
C HIS A 179 17.50 10.90 -8.79
N ASP A 180 17.78 12.11 -9.26
CA ASP A 180 16.85 12.92 -10.05
C ASP A 180 15.52 13.15 -9.31
N GLU A 181 15.58 13.67 -8.07
CA GLU A 181 14.36 14.03 -7.34
C GLU A 181 13.59 15.11 -8.10
N LEU A 182 12.35 14.81 -8.48
CA LEU A 182 11.38 15.82 -8.89
C LEU A 182 10.24 15.84 -7.89
N ARG A 183 10.09 16.95 -7.17
CA ARG A 183 8.97 17.15 -6.26
C ARG A 183 7.72 17.56 -7.02
N LEU A 184 6.62 16.95 -6.63
CA LEU A 184 5.28 17.18 -7.10
C LEU A 184 4.47 17.63 -5.87
N PRO A 185 4.41 18.93 -5.51
CA PRO A 185 3.61 19.39 -4.38
C PRO A 185 2.10 19.26 -4.64
N ALA A 186 1.28 19.30 -3.60
CA ALA A 186 -0.17 19.39 -3.77
C ALA A 186 -0.58 20.73 -4.40
N ALA A 187 -1.62 20.71 -5.22
CA ALA A 187 -2.16 21.89 -5.88
C ALA A 187 -3.68 21.76 -6.02
N PRO A 188 -4.43 22.87 -5.96
CA PRO A 188 -5.90 22.87 -6.10
C PRO A 188 -6.36 22.57 -7.53
N THR A 189 -5.44 22.60 -8.49
CA THR A 189 -5.70 22.29 -9.90
C THR A 189 -4.77 21.19 -10.38
N GLU A 190 -5.22 20.43 -11.37
CA GLU A 190 -4.37 19.44 -12.04
C GLU A 190 -3.20 20.15 -12.72
N TYR A 191 -2.05 19.51 -12.72
CA TYR A 191 -0.89 19.98 -13.45
C TYR A 191 -0.02 18.83 -13.91
N THR A 192 0.74 19.07 -14.97
CA THR A 192 1.69 18.12 -15.55
C THR A 192 3.08 18.71 -15.48
N VAL A 193 4.06 17.88 -15.14
CA VAL A 193 5.48 18.25 -15.18
C VAL A 193 6.28 17.25 -16.01
N THR A 194 7.35 17.74 -16.62
CA THR A 194 8.31 16.89 -17.32
C THR A 194 9.39 16.42 -16.34
N TYR A 195 9.53 15.11 -16.24
CA TYR A 195 10.61 14.44 -15.52
C TYR A 195 11.67 13.98 -16.51
N THR A 196 12.95 14.28 -16.28
CA THR A 196 14.05 13.87 -17.18
C THR A 196 15.11 13.12 -16.38
N ALA A 197 15.47 11.92 -16.82
CA ALA A 197 16.47 11.11 -16.14
C ALA A 197 17.90 11.57 -16.51
N SER A 198 18.77 11.74 -15.50
CA SER A 198 20.19 12.02 -15.73
C SER A 198 21.02 10.74 -15.96
N ARG A 199 20.40 9.58 -15.77
CA ARG A 199 21.01 8.26 -15.88
C ARG A 199 19.99 7.19 -16.21
N ASN A 200 20.48 6.02 -16.59
CA ASN A 200 19.62 4.87 -16.82
C ASN A 200 19.05 4.35 -15.49
N GLY A 201 17.77 4.01 -15.44
CA GLY A 201 17.16 3.41 -14.26
C GLY A 201 15.64 3.30 -14.31
N THR A 202 15.07 2.66 -13.29
CA THR A 202 13.62 2.53 -13.13
C THR A 202 13.05 3.77 -12.46
N LEU A 203 11.90 4.23 -12.94
CA LEU A 203 11.14 5.32 -12.33
C LEU A 203 10.43 4.82 -11.07
N LEU A 204 10.62 5.54 -9.97
CA LEU A 204 9.90 5.34 -8.71
C LEU A 204 9.00 6.54 -8.42
N LEU A 205 7.86 6.28 -7.79
CA LEU A 205 6.96 7.30 -7.28
C LEU A 205 6.85 7.19 -5.76
N SER A 206 6.76 8.32 -5.07
CA SER A 206 6.60 8.39 -3.62
C SER A 206 5.65 9.51 -3.25
N CYS A 207 4.77 9.29 -2.28
CA CYS A 207 3.97 10.33 -1.65
C CYS A 207 4.17 10.26 -0.14
N GLN A 208 4.46 11.41 0.47
CA GLN A 208 4.80 11.47 1.89
C GLN A 208 3.92 12.46 2.63
N ASP A 209 3.48 12.05 3.82
CA ASP A 209 2.92 12.95 4.82
C ASP A 209 4.09 13.63 5.55
N PRO A 210 4.22 14.97 5.47
CA PRO A 210 5.29 15.67 6.17
C PRO A 210 5.04 15.74 7.68
N THR A 211 3.84 15.45 8.18
CA THR A 211 3.51 15.53 9.60
C THR A 211 4.02 14.30 10.37
N ARG A 212 3.98 14.41 11.70
CA ARG A 212 4.27 13.29 12.61
C ARG A 212 3.02 12.55 13.06
N ASP A 213 1.83 13.06 12.81
CA ASP A 213 0.56 12.48 13.28
C ASP A 213 -0.01 11.42 12.32
N MET A 214 0.54 11.30 11.11
CA MET A 214 0.26 10.22 10.17
C MET A 214 -1.19 10.13 9.72
N GLN A 215 -1.95 11.23 9.80
CA GLN A 215 -3.37 11.24 9.45
C GLN A 215 -3.63 10.84 7.99
N ASN A 216 -2.68 11.09 7.08
CA ASN A 216 -2.85 10.72 5.67
C ASN A 216 -2.24 9.36 5.30
N ALA A 217 -1.65 8.63 6.24
CA ALA A 217 -0.96 7.37 5.96
C ALA A 217 -1.87 6.36 5.24
N GLY A 218 -1.36 5.75 4.17
CA GLY A 218 -2.10 4.79 3.36
C GLY A 218 -3.16 5.38 2.42
N LYS A 219 -3.45 6.69 2.50
CA LYS A 219 -4.27 7.38 1.50
C LYS A 219 -3.63 7.19 0.11
N MET A 220 -4.44 6.88 -0.89
CA MET A 220 -3.95 6.73 -2.26
C MET A 220 -3.96 8.07 -2.99
N ILE A 221 -2.83 8.46 -3.57
CA ILE A 221 -2.71 9.65 -4.41
C ILE A 221 -2.62 9.23 -5.88
N PRO A 222 -3.60 9.60 -6.71
CA PRO A 222 -3.53 9.35 -8.15
C PRO A 222 -2.42 10.18 -8.80
N LEU A 223 -1.57 9.51 -9.57
CA LEU A 223 -0.58 10.10 -10.47
C LEU A 223 -0.70 9.39 -11.82
N HIS A 224 -0.63 10.15 -12.90
CA HIS A 224 -0.57 9.60 -14.25
C HIS A 224 0.82 9.83 -14.83
N VAL A 225 1.46 8.78 -15.32
CA VAL A 225 2.76 8.85 -16.02
C VAL A 225 2.52 8.55 -17.49
N ASN A 226 2.65 9.59 -18.31
CA ASN A 226 2.78 9.42 -19.75
C ASN A 226 4.25 9.08 -20.06
N LYS A 227 4.51 7.80 -20.29
CA LYS A 227 5.87 7.28 -20.49
C LYS A 227 6.54 7.77 -21.78
N GLY A 228 5.78 8.29 -22.75
CA GLY A 228 6.32 8.65 -24.07
C GLY A 228 7.13 7.51 -24.69
N ASN A 229 8.39 7.80 -25.07
CA ASN A 229 9.33 6.85 -25.64
C ASN A 229 10.12 6.03 -24.60
N ALA A 230 9.87 6.22 -23.31
CA ALA A 230 10.48 5.41 -22.26
C ALA A 230 10.03 3.94 -22.37
N GLN A 231 10.91 3.05 -21.96
CA GLN A 231 10.67 1.62 -22.04
C GLN A 231 9.71 1.18 -20.94
N HIS A 232 8.71 0.39 -21.31
CA HIS A 232 7.95 -0.37 -20.33
C HIS A 232 8.73 -1.66 -20.01
N VAL A 233 8.97 -1.94 -18.74
CA VAL A 233 9.72 -3.12 -18.29
C VAL A 233 8.82 -4.07 -17.50
N PRO A 234 8.96 -5.40 -17.72
CA PRO A 234 8.11 -6.35 -17.03
C PRO A 234 8.35 -6.36 -15.52
N MET A 235 7.26 -6.50 -14.75
CA MET A 235 7.28 -6.54 -13.30
C MET A 235 6.30 -7.61 -12.81
N PHE A 236 6.72 -8.45 -11.87
CA PHE A 236 5.80 -9.38 -11.21
C PHE A 236 5.07 -8.65 -10.09
N ILE A 237 3.75 -8.59 -10.14
CA ILE A 237 2.93 -7.97 -9.10
C ILE A 237 1.99 -9.03 -8.52
N PHE A 238 2.15 -9.32 -7.24
CA PHE A 238 1.33 -10.31 -6.53
C PHE A 238 -0.15 -9.92 -6.55
N GLY A 239 -1.00 -10.81 -7.07
CA GLY A 239 -2.44 -10.55 -7.30
C GLY A 239 -2.79 -10.01 -8.69
N ILE A 240 -1.80 -9.66 -9.52
CA ILE A 240 -2.00 -9.23 -10.92
C ILE A 240 -1.40 -10.25 -11.87
N THR A 241 -0.11 -10.51 -11.70
CA THR A 241 0.67 -11.42 -12.54
C THR A 241 0.44 -12.88 -12.16
N THR A 242 0.42 -13.76 -13.15
CA THR A 242 0.25 -15.21 -12.97
C THR A 242 1.57 -15.94 -12.75
N LYS A 243 1.50 -17.14 -12.16
CA LYS A 243 2.64 -18.06 -12.07
C LYS A 243 3.17 -18.48 -13.44
N GLU A 244 2.30 -18.56 -14.45
CA GLU A 244 2.69 -18.93 -15.80
C GLU A 244 3.46 -17.80 -16.49
N GLU A 245 3.02 -16.55 -16.34
CA GLU A 245 3.77 -15.38 -16.83
C GLU A 245 5.14 -15.27 -16.18
N TRP A 246 5.25 -15.55 -14.87
CA TRP A 246 6.56 -15.64 -14.20
C TRP A 246 7.47 -16.65 -14.90
N LYS A 247 6.98 -17.88 -15.08
CA LYS A 247 7.75 -19.00 -15.60
C LYS A 247 8.18 -18.79 -17.06
N THR A 248 7.26 -18.31 -17.89
CA THR A 248 7.45 -18.24 -19.34
C THR A 248 8.07 -16.94 -19.82
N THR A 249 7.81 -15.83 -19.11
CA THR A 249 8.15 -14.49 -19.60
C THR A 249 9.02 -13.73 -18.61
N LEU A 250 8.51 -13.42 -17.42
CA LEU A 250 9.11 -12.41 -16.54
C LEU A 250 10.47 -12.82 -15.97
N SER A 251 10.62 -14.09 -15.57
CA SER A 251 11.89 -14.61 -15.05
C SER A 251 13.04 -14.61 -16.07
N GLN A 252 12.71 -14.38 -17.34
CA GLN A 252 13.63 -14.43 -18.49
C GLN A 252 13.77 -13.07 -19.19
N GLN A 253 13.00 -12.06 -18.82
CA GLN A 253 12.98 -10.73 -19.43
C GLN A 253 13.35 -9.64 -18.41
N PRO A 254 14.64 -9.50 -18.08
CA PRO A 254 15.07 -8.43 -17.19
C PRO A 254 14.89 -7.05 -17.84
N ASN A 255 14.82 -6.01 -17.01
CA ASN A 255 14.99 -4.63 -17.43
C ASN A 255 16.39 -4.41 -18.07
N PRO A 256 16.65 -3.25 -18.71
CA PRO A 256 17.97 -2.96 -19.28
C PRO A 256 19.14 -2.97 -18.28
N SER A 257 18.88 -2.81 -16.98
CA SER A 257 19.88 -2.97 -15.91
C SER A 257 20.17 -4.44 -15.55
N GLY A 258 19.48 -5.41 -16.16
CA GLY A 258 19.67 -6.84 -15.88
C GLY A 258 18.89 -7.35 -14.67
N GLU A 259 17.85 -6.64 -14.24
CA GLU A 259 17.05 -6.94 -13.05
C GLU A 259 15.62 -7.34 -13.44
N VAL A 260 15.06 -8.32 -12.73
CA VAL A 260 13.63 -8.64 -12.74
C VAL A 260 13.01 -8.05 -11.49
N LEU A 261 11.98 -7.24 -11.66
CA LEU A 261 11.31 -6.51 -10.58
C LEU A 261 10.11 -7.31 -10.09
N LEU A 262 9.92 -7.37 -8.77
CA LEU A 262 8.75 -8.00 -8.16
C LEU A 262 8.19 -7.14 -7.04
N PHE A 263 6.90 -7.33 -6.73
CA PHE A 263 6.23 -6.63 -5.63
C PHE A 263 5.11 -7.47 -5.03
N ASP A 264 5.07 -7.56 -3.70
CA ASP A 264 4.06 -8.31 -2.94
C ASP A 264 3.04 -7.40 -2.20
N GLY A 265 3.10 -6.08 -2.44
CA GLY A 265 2.35 -5.05 -1.70
C GLY A 265 3.16 -4.34 -0.61
N ARG A 266 4.25 -4.95 -0.16
CA ARG A 266 4.98 -4.59 1.07
C ARG A 266 6.50 -4.60 0.93
N THR A 267 6.97 -5.35 -0.03
CA THR A 267 8.34 -5.56 -0.37
C THR A 267 8.47 -5.35 -1.87
N ARG A 268 9.39 -4.49 -2.27
CA ARG A 268 9.91 -4.49 -3.64
C ARG A 268 11.09 -5.44 -3.69
N PHE A 269 11.11 -6.31 -4.68
CA PHE A 269 12.21 -7.22 -4.92
C PHE A 269 12.88 -6.86 -6.21
N TYR A 270 14.17 -7.10 -6.26
CA TYR A 270 14.90 -7.16 -7.51
C TYR A 270 15.73 -8.42 -7.52
N MET A 271 15.65 -9.10 -8.64
CA MET A 271 16.30 -10.37 -8.87
C MET A 271 17.18 -10.25 -10.11
N PRO A 272 18.50 -10.41 -10.00
CA PRO A 272 19.35 -10.41 -11.19
C PRO A 272 18.87 -11.48 -12.18
N ALA A 273 18.96 -11.19 -13.48
CA ALA A 273 18.45 -12.07 -14.54
C ALA A 273 18.89 -13.54 -14.40
N LYS A 274 20.15 -13.77 -13.99
CA LYS A 274 20.69 -15.13 -13.76
C LYS A 274 19.99 -15.86 -12.60
N VAL A 275 19.65 -15.14 -11.54
CA VAL A 275 18.93 -15.69 -10.39
C VAL A 275 17.46 -15.94 -10.75
N ALA A 276 16.82 -15.00 -11.46
CA ALA A 276 15.45 -15.15 -11.92
C ALA A 276 15.30 -16.37 -12.85
N ASN A 277 16.15 -16.49 -13.87
CA ASN A 277 16.10 -17.62 -14.80
C ASN A 277 16.37 -18.97 -14.11
N ARG A 278 17.31 -19.02 -13.15
CA ARG A 278 17.54 -20.23 -12.34
C ARG A 278 16.29 -20.65 -11.55
N ASN A 279 15.51 -19.67 -11.11
CA ASN A 279 14.33 -19.87 -10.27
C ASN A 279 13.01 -19.76 -11.04
N LYS A 280 13.01 -19.88 -12.38
CA LYS A 280 11.78 -19.75 -13.18
C LYS A 280 10.68 -20.78 -12.85
N ASN A 281 11.06 -21.94 -12.31
CA ASN A 281 10.15 -23.02 -11.94
C ASN A 281 9.81 -23.03 -10.44
N ILE A 282 10.19 -22.01 -9.67
CA ILE A 282 9.78 -21.92 -8.26
C ILE A 282 8.27 -21.69 -8.17
N ASP A 283 7.72 -22.03 -7.01
CA ASP A 283 6.41 -21.57 -6.59
C ASP A 283 6.49 -20.07 -6.22
N ILE A 284 6.36 -19.22 -7.24
CA ILE A 284 6.49 -17.77 -7.10
C ILE A 284 5.37 -17.18 -6.23
N MET A 285 4.16 -17.76 -6.30
CA MET A 285 3.02 -17.31 -5.52
C MET A 285 3.26 -17.57 -4.03
N ARG A 286 3.70 -18.78 -3.69
CA ARG A 286 4.09 -19.10 -2.32
C ARG A 286 5.28 -18.27 -1.84
N LEU A 287 6.26 -17.97 -2.70
CA LEU A 287 7.35 -17.06 -2.35
C LEU A 287 6.81 -15.67 -1.96
N MET A 288 5.99 -15.04 -2.80
CA MET A 288 5.43 -13.72 -2.51
C MET A 288 4.54 -13.73 -1.26
N ARG A 289 3.73 -14.78 -1.08
CA ARG A 289 2.92 -15.01 0.13
C ARG A 289 3.78 -15.00 1.40
N GLU A 290 4.84 -15.79 1.43
CA GLU A 290 5.71 -15.91 2.61
C GLU A 290 6.39 -14.59 2.94
N HIS A 291 6.86 -13.85 1.93
CA HIS A 291 7.45 -12.52 2.14
C HIS A 291 6.44 -11.49 2.65
N LEU A 292 5.21 -11.48 2.12
CA LEU A 292 4.13 -10.66 2.65
C LEU A 292 3.87 -11.00 4.13
N LEU A 293 3.70 -12.29 4.45
CA LEU A 293 3.47 -12.76 5.81
C LEU A 293 4.61 -12.41 6.77
N MET A 294 5.87 -12.46 6.32
CA MET A 294 7.01 -12.01 7.13
C MET A 294 6.84 -10.56 7.58
N THR A 295 6.33 -9.68 6.71
CA THR A 295 6.07 -8.29 7.12
C THR A 295 4.91 -8.17 8.11
N LEU A 296 3.80 -8.90 7.89
CA LEU A 296 2.63 -8.85 8.76
C LEU A 296 2.90 -9.44 10.14
N VAL A 297 3.63 -10.55 10.21
CA VAL A 297 4.04 -11.18 11.47
C VAL A 297 4.95 -10.24 12.25
N ASN A 298 5.94 -9.62 11.59
CA ASN A 298 6.80 -8.65 12.26
C ASN A 298 6.00 -7.44 12.75
N ASP A 299 5.02 -6.94 12.00
CA ASP A 299 4.22 -5.82 12.46
C ASP A 299 3.41 -6.16 13.72
N ARG A 300 2.76 -7.33 13.75
CA ARG A 300 2.05 -7.82 14.94
C ARG A 300 2.98 -7.99 16.14
N LEU A 301 4.18 -8.54 15.93
CA LEU A 301 5.17 -8.74 16.99
C LEU A 301 5.67 -7.42 17.58
N ASN A 302 5.66 -6.34 16.80
CA ASN A 302 6.01 -4.99 17.27
C ASN A 302 4.84 -4.24 17.89
N GLY A 303 3.69 -4.90 18.08
CA GLY A 303 2.53 -4.32 18.75
C GLY A 303 1.74 -3.33 17.91
N PHE A 304 1.90 -3.33 16.57
CA PHE A 304 0.96 -2.61 15.72
C PHE A 304 -0.41 -3.26 15.80
N ASP A 305 -1.43 -2.43 15.91
CA ASP A 305 -2.82 -2.82 16.05
C ASP A 305 -3.65 -2.19 14.93
N SER A 306 -4.52 -3.00 14.34
CA SER A 306 -5.46 -2.57 13.30
C SER A 306 -6.78 -2.03 13.85
N GLN A 307 -7.08 -2.25 15.14
CA GLN A 307 -8.34 -1.88 15.75
C GLN A 307 -8.42 -0.40 16.17
N SER A 308 -7.28 0.27 16.29
CA SER A 308 -7.20 1.69 16.68
C SER A 308 -7.00 2.60 15.45
N ILE A 309 -7.95 2.62 14.51
CA ILE A 309 -7.95 3.61 13.40
C ILE A 309 -7.95 5.06 13.94
N ALA A 310 -8.39 5.27 15.19
CA ALA A 310 -8.31 6.53 15.91
C ALA A 310 -6.88 6.93 16.35
N ALA A 311 -5.90 6.02 16.25
CA ALA A 311 -4.49 6.26 16.55
C ALA A 311 -3.61 5.84 15.35
N PRO A 312 -3.45 6.71 14.32
CA PRO A 312 -2.67 6.39 13.11
C PRO A 312 -1.22 5.93 13.37
N LEU A 313 -0.67 6.26 14.54
CA LEU A 313 0.67 5.84 14.97
C LEU A 313 0.76 4.36 15.36
N ASP A 314 -0.36 3.72 15.71
CA ASP A 314 -0.43 2.32 16.08
C ASP A 314 -0.66 1.41 14.87
N LEU A 315 -0.94 1.99 13.69
CA LEU A 315 -1.10 1.25 12.45
C LEU A 315 0.25 0.79 11.88
N PRO A 316 0.30 -0.36 11.20
CA PRO A 316 1.43 -0.76 10.38
C PRO A 316 1.92 0.36 9.46
N THR A 317 3.24 0.53 9.35
CA THR A 317 3.81 1.49 8.38
C THR A 317 3.40 1.13 6.95
N PRO A 318 2.93 2.08 6.12
CA PRO A 318 2.74 1.84 4.68
C PRO A 318 4.06 1.77 3.90
N GLY A 319 5.20 2.04 4.54
CA GLY A 319 6.51 1.99 3.91
C GLY A 319 6.94 0.57 3.54
N LEU A 320 7.83 0.50 2.55
CA LEU A 320 8.29 -0.73 1.93
C LEU A 320 9.65 -1.21 2.46
N ILE A 321 9.85 -2.52 2.35
CA ILE A 321 11.15 -3.18 2.40
C ILE A 321 11.68 -3.35 0.98
N ASN A 322 13.00 -3.23 0.80
CA ASN A 322 13.68 -3.51 -0.46
C ASN A 322 14.49 -4.80 -0.33
N ALA A 323 14.11 -5.85 -1.06
CA ALA A 323 14.74 -7.16 -0.95
C ALA A 323 15.62 -7.49 -2.17
N SER A 324 16.90 -7.74 -1.89
CA SER A 324 17.91 -8.11 -2.88
C SER A 324 18.08 -9.59 -3.04
N TYR A 325 18.04 -10.05 -4.29
CA TYR A 325 18.69 -11.30 -4.67
C TYR A 325 20.05 -11.09 -5.36
N ALA A 326 20.58 -9.86 -5.41
CA ALA A 326 21.91 -9.59 -5.98
C ALA A 326 23.05 -9.93 -5.02
N ALA A 327 22.80 -9.88 -3.72
CA ALA A 327 23.80 -10.15 -2.71
C ALA A 327 23.18 -10.79 -1.46
N CYS A 328 24.06 -11.24 -0.56
CA CYS A 328 23.74 -11.80 0.74
C CYS A 328 24.90 -11.47 1.70
N CYS A 329 24.74 -11.48 3.02
CA CYS A 329 23.53 -11.63 3.82
C CYS A 329 23.57 -10.50 4.84
N SER A 330 22.71 -9.49 4.64
CA SER A 330 22.82 -8.28 5.44
C SER A 330 21.59 -7.39 5.32
N ALA A 331 21.33 -6.67 6.39
CA ALA A 331 20.42 -5.55 6.45
C ALA A 331 21.18 -4.21 6.45
N SER A 332 20.71 -3.25 5.65
CA SER A 332 21.24 -1.89 5.60
C SER A 332 20.13 -0.88 5.95
N GLY A 333 20.43 0.03 6.87
CA GLY A 333 19.50 1.11 7.26
C GLY A 333 19.40 2.20 6.20
N GLY A 334 18.32 2.98 6.23
CA GLY A 334 18.13 4.18 5.40
C GLY A 334 17.11 4.00 4.28
N GLN A 335 16.98 2.81 3.71
CA GLN A 335 15.98 2.50 2.66
C GLN A 335 15.40 1.09 2.77
N GLY A 336 15.34 0.53 3.97
CA GLY A 336 14.74 -0.79 4.17
C GLY A 336 15.41 -1.93 3.39
N LEU A 337 16.70 -1.81 3.03
CA LEU A 337 17.38 -2.79 2.17
C LEU A 337 17.79 -4.03 2.96
N ILE A 338 17.37 -5.19 2.48
CA ILE A 338 17.83 -6.51 2.91
C ILE A 338 18.46 -7.27 1.75
N LYS A 339 19.53 -8.01 2.03
CA LYS A 339 20.26 -8.84 1.07
C LYS A 339 20.06 -10.31 1.41
N ILE A 340 19.32 -11.03 0.56
CA ILE A 340 18.74 -12.35 0.89
C ILE A 340 19.13 -13.45 -0.12
N ASN A 341 20.20 -13.26 -0.90
CA ASN A 341 20.65 -14.28 -1.85
C ASN A 341 21.44 -15.44 -1.18
N PHE A 342 20.79 -16.29 -0.38
CA PHE A 342 21.41 -17.43 0.33
C PHE A 342 21.79 -18.58 -0.62
N GLY A 343 22.73 -18.35 -1.53
CA GLY A 343 23.26 -19.36 -2.46
C GLY A 343 22.56 -19.42 -3.83
N GLY A 344 21.74 -18.44 -4.18
CA GLY A 344 21.10 -18.35 -5.51
C GLY A 344 19.76 -19.07 -5.64
N ALA A 345 19.32 -19.82 -4.62
CA ALA A 345 18.00 -20.42 -4.58
C ALA A 345 17.00 -19.45 -3.93
N ALA A 346 15.95 -19.12 -4.66
CA ALA A 346 14.78 -18.46 -4.09
C ALA A 346 13.87 -19.54 -3.52
N VAL A 347 13.81 -19.64 -2.20
CA VAL A 347 12.97 -20.60 -1.48
C VAL A 347 11.82 -19.84 -0.84
N PRO A 348 10.60 -20.38 -0.72
CA PRO A 348 9.48 -19.62 -0.18
C PRO A 348 9.78 -19.00 1.19
N THR A 349 10.46 -19.73 2.06
CA THR A 349 10.80 -19.25 3.40
C THR A 349 12.12 -19.87 3.89
N SER A 350 12.87 -19.12 4.69
CA SER A 350 14.08 -19.62 5.34
C SER A 350 14.38 -18.80 6.60
N TRP A 351 15.06 -19.40 7.58
CA TRP A 351 15.55 -18.65 8.75
C TRP A 351 16.35 -17.40 8.34
N GLY A 352 17.14 -17.50 7.27
CA GLY A 352 17.91 -16.37 6.73
C GLY A 352 17.02 -15.21 6.28
N TYR A 353 15.90 -15.48 5.61
CA TYR A 353 14.97 -14.42 5.21
C TYR A 353 14.33 -13.77 6.42
N TRP A 354 13.80 -14.57 7.33
CA TRP A 354 13.25 -14.07 8.59
C TRP A 354 14.26 -13.20 9.31
N HIS A 355 15.50 -13.64 9.46
CA HIS A 355 16.58 -12.91 10.12
C HIS A 355 16.78 -11.50 9.53
N GLU A 356 16.87 -11.38 8.21
CA GLU A 356 17.08 -10.08 7.55
C GLU A 356 15.84 -9.18 7.61
N TYR A 357 14.63 -9.72 7.46
CA TYR A 357 13.38 -8.98 7.72
C TYR A 357 13.31 -8.52 9.18
N GLY A 358 13.79 -9.33 10.11
CA GLY A 358 13.84 -9.01 11.54
C GLY A 358 14.70 -7.79 11.83
N HIS A 359 15.82 -7.60 11.12
CA HIS A 359 16.64 -6.39 11.24
C HIS A 359 15.84 -5.11 10.91
N MET A 360 14.94 -5.15 9.94
CA MET A 360 14.08 -4.00 9.59
C MET A 360 13.07 -3.62 10.67
N ASN A 361 12.97 -4.42 11.72
CA ASN A 361 12.01 -4.29 12.80
C ASN A 361 12.68 -4.20 14.19
N GLN A 362 14.00 -3.98 14.23
CA GLN A 362 14.73 -3.79 15.49
C GLN A 362 14.52 -2.38 16.05
N VAL A 363 13.83 -2.29 17.19
CA VAL A 363 13.61 -1.04 17.94
C VAL A 363 14.89 -0.50 18.60
N GLY A 364 14.97 0.83 18.75
CA GLY A 364 16.20 1.57 19.07
C GLY A 364 16.79 1.42 20.48
N TRP A 365 16.05 0.87 21.46
CA TRP A 365 16.57 0.69 22.83
C TRP A 365 17.51 -0.52 22.90
N THR A 366 18.73 -0.32 22.43
CA THR A 366 19.78 -1.34 22.33
C THR A 366 20.81 -1.24 23.47
N TRP A 367 20.79 -2.19 24.41
CA TRP A 367 21.93 -2.50 25.28
C TRP A 367 23.14 -2.99 24.45
N GLY A 368 24.34 -2.48 24.75
CA GLY A 368 25.58 -2.85 24.07
C GLY A 368 25.80 -4.38 24.03
N GLY A 369 26.17 -4.92 22.86
CA GLY A 369 26.50 -6.34 22.66
C GLY A 369 25.39 -7.24 22.07
N SER A 370 24.18 -6.75 21.81
CA SER A 370 23.00 -7.59 21.51
C SER A 370 22.40 -7.47 20.10
N ARG A 371 23.12 -6.85 19.15
CA ARG A 371 22.60 -6.59 17.78
C ARG A 371 22.25 -7.87 16.99
N LYS A 372 23.03 -8.95 17.17
CA LYS A 372 22.80 -10.26 16.51
C LYS A 372 21.81 -11.15 17.26
N SER A 373 21.82 -11.10 18.60
CA SER A 373 20.92 -11.92 19.42
C SER A 373 19.47 -11.43 19.39
N ARG A 374 19.19 -10.16 19.06
CA ARG A 374 17.82 -9.63 19.00
C ARG A 374 17.07 -9.74 17.68
N SER A 375 17.72 -9.73 16.51
CA SER A 375 17.05 -10.22 15.28
C SER A 375 16.62 -11.67 15.45
N THR A 376 17.34 -12.40 16.31
CA THR A 376 17.00 -13.75 16.74
C THR A 376 15.95 -13.77 17.86
N PHE A 377 16.01 -12.89 18.87
CA PHE A 377 15.09 -12.87 20.03
C PHE A 377 13.68 -12.33 19.72
N THR A 378 13.54 -11.38 18.79
CA THR A 378 12.21 -11.05 18.22
C THR A 378 11.59 -12.25 17.48
N GLN A 379 12.37 -13.32 17.24
CA GLN A 379 11.95 -14.54 16.55
C GLN A 379 12.07 -15.82 17.44
N SER A 380 12.69 -15.76 18.62
CA SER A 380 13.23 -16.96 19.27
C SER A 380 12.22 -17.84 20.02
N PRO A 381 11.11 -17.36 20.61
CA PRO A 381 10.12 -18.29 21.15
C PRO A 381 9.25 -18.91 20.03
N LEU A 382 9.09 -18.23 18.90
CA LEU A 382 8.06 -18.56 17.90
C LEU A 382 8.58 -19.28 16.65
N ALA A 383 9.85 -19.11 16.25
CA ALA A 383 10.40 -19.88 15.14
C ALA A 383 10.51 -21.38 15.48
N VAL A 384 10.64 -21.73 16.77
CA VAL A 384 10.54 -23.12 17.25
C VAL A 384 9.07 -23.54 17.40
N ALA A 385 8.17 -22.64 17.82
CA ALA A 385 6.75 -22.97 18.03
C ALA A 385 5.94 -23.12 16.72
N PHE A 386 6.23 -22.36 15.66
CA PHE A 386 5.50 -22.45 14.38
C PHE A 386 5.93 -23.63 13.52
N LYS A 387 7.16 -24.13 13.68
CA LYS A 387 7.59 -25.37 13.02
C LYS A 387 6.87 -26.61 13.60
N GLY A 388 6.30 -26.50 14.81
CA GLY A 388 5.55 -27.56 15.49
C GLY A 388 4.02 -27.51 15.34
N ARG A 389 3.45 -26.51 14.64
CA ARG A 389 1.99 -26.36 14.44
C ARG A 389 1.54 -26.30 12.97
N MET A 390 2.42 -26.65 12.03
CA MET A 390 2.09 -26.82 10.61
C MET A 390 2.47 -28.21 10.12
N ASN A 391 1.96 -29.23 10.81
CA ASN A 391 1.77 -30.59 10.29
C ASN A 391 0.28 -30.90 10.31
#